data_AF-A0A962C0Z7-F1
#
_entry.id   AF-A0A962C0Z7-F1
#
_cell.length_a   1.000
_cell.length_b   1.000
_cell.length_c   1.000
_cell.angle_alpha   90.00
_cell.angle_beta   90.00
_cell.angle_gamma   90.00
#
_symmetry.space_group_name_H-M   'P 1'
#
loop_
_entity.id
_entity.type
_entity.pdbx_description
1 polymer ?
#
loop_
_entity_poly.entity_id
_entity_poly.type
_entity_poly.pdbx_seq_one_letter_code
_entity_poly.pdbx_strand_id
1 'polypeptide(L)'
;DEITGPVGLMTAPGGRGVIDAGLAARGFPRVRAEVYQRLPPRPTTRQIKALCAASAPRAVLMTSGEAIEGLVNTLPATARAVLLQSLAVCSSTRLVQLATDSGFAKAIEARAPTPSALLDALAIHAAAKGMR
;
A
#
# COMPACT_ATOMS: atom_id res chain seq x y z
N ASP A 1 21.31 -12.82 27.45
CA ASP A 1 21.50 -13.72 26.31
C ASP A 1 21.78 -12.92 25.06
N GLU A 2 23.02 -12.98 24.58
CA GLU A 2 23.41 -12.33 23.32
C GLU A 2 23.10 -13.30 22.18
N ILE A 3 22.32 -12.84 21.19
CA ILE A 3 22.03 -13.63 20.00
C ILE A 3 23.33 -13.71 19.19
N THR A 4 23.88 -14.90 18.98
CA THR A 4 25.15 -15.12 18.25
C THR A 4 25.00 -16.04 17.02
N GLY A 5 23.82 -16.62 16.82
CA GLY A 5 23.54 -17.56 15.73
C GLY A 5 23.08 -16.91 14.41
N PRO A 6 23.01 -17.69 13.31
CA PRO A 6 22.45 -17.22 12.05
C PRO A 6 20.98 -16.80 12.19
N VAL A 7 20.59 -15.75 11.47
CA VAL A 7 19.21 -15.23 11.44
C VAL A 7 18.52 -15.68 10.15
N GLY A 8 17.40 -16.37 10.30
CA GLY A 8 16.53 -16.77 9.19
C GLY A 8 15.54 -15.68 8.79
N LEU A 9 15.47 -15.34 7.50
CA LEU A 9 14.50 -14.43 6.92
C LEU A 9 13.53 -15.19 6.03
N MET A 10 12.31 -15.43 6.53
CA MET A 10 11.21 -15.97 5.73
C MET A 10 10.48 -14.82 5.03
N THR A 11 10.55 -14.77 3.71
CA THR A 11 10.08 -13.62 2.93
C THR A 11 9.60 -14.04 1.54
N ALA A 12 9.21 -13.07 0.72
CA ALA A 12 9.07 -13.20 -0.73
C ALA A 12 10.30 -12.65 -1.46
N PRO A 13 10.44 -12.94 -2.77
CA PRO A 13 11.33 -12.19 -3.64
C PRO A 13 11.06 -10.68 -3.56
N GLY A 14 12.13 -9.88 -3.63
CA GLY A 14 12.04 -8.43 -3.54
C GLY A 14 11.89 -7.89 -2.10
N GLY A 15 11.05 -6.87 -1.94
CA GLY A 15 10.85 -6.13 -0.70
C GLY A 15 11.85 -4.97 -0.52
N ARG A 16 11.86 -4.37 0.68
CA ARG A 16 12.62 -3.13 0.96
C ARG A 16 14.11 -3.36 1.25
N GLY A 17 14.56 -4.59 1.45
CA GLY A 17 15.94 -4.91 1.83
C GLY A 17 16.39 -4.41 3.22
N VAL A 18 15.61 -3.57 3.91
CA VAL A 18 16.00 -2.90 5.17
C VAL A 18 16.41 -3.86 6.28
N ILE A 19 15.64 -4.94 6.49
CA ILE A 19 15.92 -5.90 7.58
C ILE A 19 17.20 -6.67 7.27
N ASP A 20 17.32 -7.19 6.04
CA ASP A 20 18.48 -7.98 5.60
C ASP A 20 19.77 -7.15 5.66
N ALA A 21 19.74 -5.91 5.14
CA ALA A 21 20.85 -4.97 5.22
C ALA A 21 21.19 -4.59 6.68
N GLY A 22 20.17 -4.39 7.53
CA GLY A 22 20.36 -4.07 8.94
C GLY A 22 21.01 -5.20 9.74
N LEU A 23 20.68 -6.46 9.42
CA LEU A 23 21.31 -7.65 10.01
C LEU A 23 22.75 -7.82 9.50
N ALA A 24 22.97 -7.61 8.20
CA ALA A 24 24.30 -7.67 7.59
C ALA A 24 25.26 -6.65 8.23
N ALA A 25 24.79 -5.40 8.41
CA ALA A 25 25.58 -4.33 9.02
C ALA A 25 25.97 -4.62 10.48
N ARG A 26 25.27 -5.54 11.15
CA ARG A 26 25.54 -5.98 12.53
C ARG A 26 26.34 -7.27 12.60
N GLY A 27 26.82 -7.79 11.47
CA GLY A 27 27.66 -9.00 11.42
C GLY A 27 26.89 -10.32 11.57
N PHE A 28 25.56 -10.31 11.56
CA PHE A 28 24.78 -11.54 11.64
C PHE A 28 24.90 -12.34 10.33
N PRO A 29 25.21 -13.65 10.40
CA PRO A 29 24.99 -14.56 9.29
C PRO A 29 23.49 -14.64 8.97
N ARG A 30 23.13 -14.66 7.69
CA ARG A 30 21.74 -14.52 7.23
C ARG A 30 21.40 -15.72 6.35
N VAL A 31 20.23 -16.31 6.58
CA VAL A 31 19.67 -17.35 5.70
C VAL A 31 18.33 -16.85 5.18
N ARG A 32 18.20 -16.68 3.87
CA ARG A 32 16.97 -16.21 3.24
C ARG A 32 16.18 -17.40 2.70
N ALA A 33 14.91 -17.49 3.05
CA ALA A 33 13.96 -18.43 2.49
C ALA A 33 12.83 -17.66 1.82
N GLU A 34 12.73 -17.79 0.50
CA GLU A 34 11.65 -17.19 -0.29
C GLU A 34 10.49 -18.18 -0.38
N VAL A 35 9.49 -17.99 0.49
CA VAL A 35 8.44 -18.99 0.74
C VAL A 35 7.10 -18.64 0.08
N TYR A 36 7.00 -17.46 -0.52
CA TYR A 36 5.84 -17.03 -1.30
C TYR A 36 6.25 -16.03 -2.37
N GLN A 37 5.40 -15.81 -3.37
CA GLN A 37 5.55 -14.75 -4.37
C GLN A 37 4.31 -13.87 -4.39
N ARG A 38 4.52 -12.56 -4.53
CA ARG A 38 3.42 -11.60 -4.74
C ARG A 38 3.12 -11.52 -6.22
N LEU A 39 1.86 -11.75 -6.58
CA LEU A 39 1.37 -11.60 -7.94
C LEU A 39 0.58 -10.29 -8.07
N PRO A 40 0.59 -9.65 -9.25
CA PRO A 40 -0.23 -8.47 -9.48
C PRO A 40 -1.71 -8.75 -9.17
N PRO A 41 -2.44 -7.81 -8.56
CA PRO A 41 -3.87 -7.94 -8.36
C PRO A 41 -4.59 -8.14 -9.70
N ARG A 42 -5.55 -9.07 -9.72
CA ARG A 42 -6.42 -9.34 -10.88
C ARG A 42 -7.86 -8.99 -10.53
N PRO A 43 -8.24 -7.70 -10.57
CA PRO A 43 -9.61 -7.29 -10.28
C PRO A 43 -10.57 -7.92 -11.29
N THR A 44 -11.63 -8.54 -10.77
CA THR A 44 -12.67 -9.16 -11.60
C THR A 44 -13.48 -8.11 -12.36
N THR A 45 -14.13 -8.50 -13.45
CA THR A 45 -15.06 -7.64 -14.19
C THR A 45 -16.13 -7.02 -13.28
N ARG A 46 -16.61 -7.77 -12.28
CA ARG A 46 -17.58 -7.28 -11.28
C ARG A 46 -16.99 -6.14 -10.43
N GLN A 47 -15.76 -6.31 -9.93
CA GLN A 47 -15.08 -5.28 -9.12
C GLN A 47 -14.78 -4.03 -9.95
N ILE A 48 -14.34 -4.20 -11.21
CA ILE A 48 -14.09 -3.07 -12.12
C ILE A 48 -15.39 -2.30 -12.38
N LYS A 49 -16.49 -3.00 -12.66
CA LYS A 49 -17.81 -2.35 -12.84
C LYS A 49 -18.27 -1.63 -11.59
N ALA A 50 -18.10 -2.24 -10.41
CA ALA A 50 -18.45 -1.61 -9.13
C ALA A 50 -17.63 -0.34 -8.87
N LEU A 51 -16.32 -0.36 -9.17
CA LEU A 51 -15.46 0.81 -9.08
C LEU A 51 -15.95 1.93 -10.01
N CYS A 52 -16.20 1.61 -11.29
CA CYS A 52 -16.67 2.60 -12.26
C CYS A 52 -18.06 3.19 -11.91
N ALA A 53 -18.92 2.40 -11.28
CA ALA A 53 -20.25 2.83 -10.85
C ALA A 53 -20.26 3.61 -9.52
N ALA A 54 -19.16 3.59 -8.77
CA ALA A 54 -19.09 4.29 -7.48
C ALA A 54 -19.16 5.81 -7.67
N SER A 55 -20.12 6.44 -7.01
CA SER A 55 -20.28 7.89 -6.97
C SER A 55 -19.17 8.54 -6.13
N ALA A 56 -18.80 9.77 -6.48
CA ALA A 56 -17.98 10.61 -5.63
C ALA A 56 -18.81 11.13 -4.42
N PRO A 57 -18.18 11.42 -3.26
CA PRO A 57 -16.75 11.28 -2.95
C PRO A 57 -16.32 9.81 -2.75
N ARG A 58 -15.06 9.49 -3.11
CA ARG A 58 -14.48 8.14 -3.00
C ARG A 58 -13.13 8.20 -2.29
N ALA A 59 -12.80 7.13 -1.57
CA ALA A 59 -11.48 6.95 -0.96
C ALA A 59 -10.98 5.53 -1.15
N VAL A 60 -9.66 5.37 -1.20
CA VAL A 60 -8.96 4.09 -1.20
C VAL A 60 -7.95 4.07 -0.06
N LEU A 61 -7.98 3.01 0.75
CA LEU A 61 -7.04 2.81 1.85
C LEU A 61 -5.84 1.99 1.32
N MET A 62 -4.63 2.54 1.40
CA MET A 62 -3.42 1.95 0.87
C MET A 62 -2.48 1.48 1.97
N THR A 63 -2.19 0.19 1.96
CA THR A 63 -1.27 -0.46 2.91
C THR A 63 -0.05 -1.09 2.24
N SER A 64 -0.05 -1.22 0.91
CA SER A 64 1.02 -1.84 0.13
C SER A 64 1.28 -1.07 -1.16
N GLY A 65 2.57 -0.84 -1.45
CA GLY A 65 2.99 -0.12 -2.65
C GLY A 65 2.87 -0.98 -3.89
N GLU A 66 3.38 -2.21 -3.82
CA GLU A 66 3.29 -3.18 -4.92
C GLU A 66 1.84 -3.49 -5.30
N ALA A 67 0.91 -3.49 -4.33
CA ALA A 67 -0.50 -3.70 -4.62
C ALA A 67 -1.11 -2.53 -5.42
N ILE A 68 -0.79 -1.28 -5.05
CA ILE A 68 -1.35 -0.13 -5.76
C ILE A 68 -0.72 0.05 -7.15
N GLU A 69 0.60 -0.10 -7.27
CA GLU A 69 1.29 -0.10 -8.57
C GLU A 69 0.73 -1.18 -9.48
N GLY A 70 0.61 -2.40 -8.97
CA GLY A 70 0.02 -3.52 -9.71
C GLY A 70 -1.41 -3.23 -10.17
N LEU A 71 -2.24 -2.64 -9.29
CA LEU A 71 -3.62 -2.31 -9.63
C LEU A 71 -3.72 -1.19 -10.67
N VAL A 72 -2.95 -0.11 -10.53
CA VAL A 72 -2.92 1.01 -11.50
C VAL A 72 -2.47 0.51 -12.87
N ASN A 73 -1.49 -0.40 -12.92
CA ASN A 73 -0.98 -0.95 -14.17
C ASN A 73 -1.93 -1.94 -14.84
N THR A 74 -2.76 -2.67 -14.09
CA THR A 74 -3.69 -3.66 -14.66
C THR A 74 -5.10 -3.16 -14.93
N LEU A 75 -5.52 -2.05 -14.30
CA LEU A 75 -6.87 -1.51 -14.50
C LEU A 75 -7.07 -0.93 -15.91
N PRO A 76 -8.24 -1.17 -16.54
CA PRO A 76 -8.66 -0.44 -17.73
C PRO A 76 -8.64 1.07 -17.50
N ALA A 77 -8.38 1.85 -18.55
CA ALA A 77 -8.17 3.30 -18.44
C ALA A 77 -9.30 4.04 -17.71
N THR A 78 -10.55 3.67 -17.95
CA THR A 78 -11.73 4.26 -17.29
C THR A 78 -11.74 3.99 -15.78
N ALA A 79 -11.50 2.75 -15.39
CA ALA A 79 -11.44 2.34 -13.99
C ALA A 79 -10.21 2.94 -13.27
N ARG A 80 -9.07 3.01 -13.96
CA ARG A 80 -7.87 3.69 -13.46
C ARG A 80 -8.12 5.17 -13.20
N ALA A 81 -8.78 5.88 -14.12
CA ALA A 81 -9.12 7.29 -13.92
C ALA A 81 -10.03 7.49 -12.69
N VAL A 82 -11.02 6.61 -12.51
CA VAL A 82 -11.89 6.63 -11.32
C VAL A 82 -11.11 6.40 -10.03
N LEU A 83 -10.18 5.44 -10.03
CA LEU A 83 -9.30 5.18 -8.89
C LEU A 83 -8.44 6.40 -8.55
N LEU A 84 -7.73 6.97 -9.54
CA LEU A 84 -6.82 8.11 -9.35
C LEU A 84 -7.52 9.41 -8.92
N GLN A 85 -8.81 9.55 -9.23
CA GLN A 85 -9.64 10.66 -8.73
C GLN A 85 -10.14 10.46 -7.29
N SER A 86 -9.95 9.27 -6.71
CA SER A 86 -10.32 9.00 -5.32
C SER A 86 -9.28 9.58 -4.36
N LEU A 87 -9.68 9.85 -3.12
CA LEU A 87 -8.73 10.18 -2.05
C LEU A 87 -7.88 8.95 -1.71
N ALA A 88 -6.56 9.07 -1.85
CA ALA A 88 -5.62 8.08 -1.32
C ALA A 88 -5.39 8.31 0.18
N VAL A 89 -5.68 7.29 1.00
CA VAL A 89 -5.36 7.31 2.44
C VAL A 89 -4.25 6.28 2.68
N CYS A 90 -3.05 6.75 3.00
CA CYS A 90 -1.84 5.96 2.95
C CYS A 90 -1.32 5.64 4.35
N SER A 91 -0.86 4.40 4.57
CA SER A 91 -0.36 3.95 5.88
C SER A 91 1.05 4.43 6.24
N SER A 92 1.72 5.18 5.35
CA SER A 92 3.07 5.73 5.56
C SER A 92 3.37 6.83 4.55
N THR A 93 4.32 7.71 4.89
CA THR A 93 4.82 8.78 4.01
C THR A 93 5.31 8.25 2.66
N ARG A 94 6.00 7.09 2.66
CA ARG A 94 6.44 6.44 1.42
C ARG A 94 5.27 6.12 0.48
N LEU A 95 4.12 5.72 1.02
CA LEU A 95 2.93 5.42 0.22
C LEU A 95 2.19 6.69 -0.23
N VAL A 96 2.28 7.78 0.52
CA VAL A 96 1.81 9.10 0.03
C VAL A 96 2.59 9.49 -1.21
N GLN A 97 3.93 9.43 -1.16
CA GLN A 97 4.76 9.73 -2.32
C GLN A 97 4.42 8.84 -3.52
N LEU A 98 4.31 7.53 -3.29
CA LEU A 98 3.94 6.58 -4.35
C LEU A 98 2.56 6.88 -4.96
N ALA A 99 1.57 7.26 -4.15
CA ALA A 99 0.26 7.64 -4.65
C ALA A 99 0.34 8.89 -5.53
N THR A 100 1.10 9.90 -5.10
CA THR A 100 1.35 11.12 -5.89
C THR A 100 2.04 10.78 -7.21
N ASP A 101 3.09 9.96 -7.19
CA ASP A 101 3.84 9.55 -8.39
C ASP A 101 2.98 8.71 -9.33
N SER A 102 2.02 7.95 -8.79
CA SER A 102 1.04 7.18 -9.56
C SER A 102 -0.09 8.04 -10.15
N GLY A 103 -0.13 9.34 -9.84
CA GLY A 103 -1.10 10.30 -10.38
C GLY A 103 -2.39 10.45 -9.58
N PHE A 104 -2.43 10.04 -8.31
CA PHE A 104 -3.58 10.33 -7.45
C PHE A 104 -3.75 11.84 -7.25
N ALA A 105 -4.98 12.34 -7.42
CA ALA A 105 -5.25 13.78 -7.28
C ALA A 105 -5.04 14.29 -5.85
N LYS A 106 -5.27 13.42 -4.84
CA LYS A 106 -5.09 13.74 -3.42
C LYS A 106 -4.61 12.50 -2.67
N ALA A 107 -3.64 12.70 -1.79
CA ALA A 107 -3.15 11.69 -0.86
C ALA A 107 -3.00 12.28 0.54
N ILE A 108 -3.36 11.51 1.57
CA ILE A 108 -3.15 11.84 2.98
C ILE A 108 -2.48 10.67 3.69
N GLU A 109 -1.72 10.97 4.75
CA GLU A 109 -1.10 9.96 5.60
C GLU A 109 -1.96 9.66 6.83
N ALA A 110 -2.09 8.38 7.16
CA ALA A 110 -2.61 7.94 8.45
C ALA A 110 -1.51 7.94 9.51
N ARG A 111 -1.89 8.24 10.76
CA ARG A 111 -0.98 8.29 11.92
C ARG A 111 -0.22 6.99 12.21
N ALA A 112 -0.73 5.86 11.74
CA ALA A 112 -0.15 4.54 11.96
C ALA A 112 -0.59 3.57 10.85
N PRO A 113 0.15 2.48 10.60
CA PRO A 113 -0.20 1.49 9.60
C PRO A 113 -1.22 0.47 10.11
N THR A 114 -2.31 0.96 10.71
CA THR A 114 -3.42 0.11 11.21
C THR A 114 -4.72 0.42 10.46
N PRO A 115 -5.64 -0.55 10.35
CA PRO A 115 -6.97 -0.29 9.78
C PRO A 115 -7.71 0.86 10.45
N SER A 116 -7.66 0.95 11.78
CA SER A 116 -8.30 2.03 12.55
C SER A 116 -7.70 3.39 12.20
N ALA A 117 -6.37 3.53 12.16
CA ALA A 117 -5.72 4.81 11.85
C ALA A 117 -6.02 5.29 10.42
N LEU A 118 -6.15 4.38 9.45
CA LEU A 118 -6.57 4.71 8.09
C LEU A 118 -8.02 5.21 8.05
N LEU A 119 -8.92 4.56 8.77
CA LEU A 119 -10.32 4.99 8.87
C LEU A 119 -10.46 6.32 9.63
N ASP A 120 -9.70 6.52 10.70
CA ASP A 120 -9.65 7.79 11.45
C ASP A 120 -9.21 8.94 10.54
N ALA A 121 -8.14 8.75 9.75
CA ALA A 121 -7.65 9.76 8.81
C ALA A 121 -8.71 10.10 7.75
N LEU A 122 -9.43 9.09 7.24
CA LEU A 122 -10.55 9.29 6.32
C LEU A 122 -11.69 10.09 6.97
N ALA A 123 -12.10 9.72 8.18
CA ALA A 123 -13.18 10.37 8.92
C ALA A 123 -12.85 11.85 9.23
N ILE A 124 -11.62 12.13 9.67
CA ILE A 124 -11.13 13.49 9.91
C ILE A 124 -11.17 14.31 8.61
N HIS A 125 -10.68 13.73 7.50
CA HIS A 125 -10.74 14.40 6.20
C HIS A 125 -12.19 14.67 5.76
N ALA A 126 -13.08 13.71 5.98
CA ALA A 126 -14.48 13.82 5.63
C ALA A 126 -15.18 14.96 6.39
N ALA A 127 -15.00 14.98 7.71
CA ALA A 127 -15.53 16.02 8.59
C ALA A 127 -15.00 17.42 8.21
N ALA A 128 -13.71 17.55 7.89
CA ALA A 128 -13.11 18.81 7.46
C ALA A 128 -13.65 19.34 6.12
N LYS A 129 -14.34 18.49 5.34
CA LYS A 129 -15.03 18.86 4.09
C LYS A 129 -16.54 19.01 4.27
N GLY A 130 -17.05 18.91 5.50
CA GLY A 130 -18.49 18.98 5.78
C GLY A 130 -19.28 17.77 5.29
N MET A 131 -18.60 16.66 4.98
CA MET A 131 -19.23 15.41 4.61
C MET A 131 -19.70 14.70 5.90
N ARG A 132 -20.95 14.21 5.90
CA ARG A 132 -21.54 13.45 7.02
C ARG A 132 -21.65 11.98 6.63
#